data_AF-A0A5C7Z5W3-F1
#
_entry.id   AF-A0A5C7Z5W3-F1
#
_cell.length_a   1.000
_cell.length_b   1.000
_cell.length_c   1.000
_cell.angle_alpha   90.00
_cell.angle_beta   90.00
_cell.angle_gamma   90.00
#
_symmetry.space_group_name_H-M   'P 1'
#
loop_
_entity.id
_entity.type
_entity.pdbx_description
1 polymer ?
#
loop_
_entity_poly.entity_id
_entity_poly.type
_entity_poly.pdbx_seq_one_letter_code
_entity_poly.pdbx_strand_id
1 'polypeptide(L)'
;SCGTTRSVMQLSHGNFLSAIFINPFGIIVGLIMIIAPVWISYDFIQKKETFYTAYSKIETILRKRKVAIVFFVLVIANWIWNIKKNL
;
A
#
# COMPACT_ATOMS: atom_id res chain seq x y z
N SER A 1 12.05 12.29 -0.75
CA SER A 1 11.27 11.08 -0.46
C SER A 1 9.91 11.44 0.08
N CYS A 2 8.83 10.81 -0.39
CA CYS A 2 7.48 11.07 0.11
C CYS A 2 7.24 10.39 1.49
N GLY A 3 6.13 10.74 2.15
CA GLY A 3 5.77 10.17 3.46
C GLY A 3 5.66 8.65 3.47
N THR A 4 5.17 8.03 2.39
CA THR A 4 5.07 6.56 2.30
C THR A 4 6.45 5.90 2.24
N THR A 5 7.39 6.42 1.45
CA THR A 5 8.76 5.90 1.40
C THR A 5 9.46 6.05 2.75
N ARG A 6 9.29 7.19 3.43
CA ARG A 6 9.85 7.40 4.78
C ARG A 6 9.25 6.43 5.80
N SER A 7 7.96 6.15 5.72
CA SER A 7 7.30 5.16 6.58
C SER A 7 7.83 3.74 6.34
N VAL A 8 7.95 3.31 5.07
CA VAL A 8 8.55 2.00 4.74
C VAL A 8 10.00 1.90 5.21
N MET A 9 10.78 2.99 5.09
CA MET A 9 12.13 3.04 5.63
C MET A 9 12.15 2.89 7.16
N GLN A 10 11.21 3.48 7.89
CA GLN A 10 11.12 3.25 9.34
C GLN A 10 10.73 1.81 9.65
N LEU A 11 9.85 1.18 8.87
CA LEU A 11 9.52 -0.24 9.02
C LEU A 11 10.73 -1.15 8.82
N SER A 12 11.57 -0.88 7.80
CA SER A 12 12.77 -1.68 7.56
C SER A 12 13.80 -1.57 8.68
N HIS A 13 13.77 -0.48 9.46
CA HIS A 13 14.60 -0.30 10.66
C HIS A 13 13.94 -0.81 11.95
N GLY A 14 12.75 -1.44 11.88
CA GLY A 14 12.02 -1.95 13.05
C GLY A 14 11.23 -0.88 13.82
N ASN A 15 11.18 0.36 13.35
CA ASN A 15 10.50 1.48 14.01
C ASN A 15 9.02 1.55 13.60
N PHE A 16 8.22 0.58 14.04
CA PHE A 16 6.80 0.44 13.68
C PHE A 16 5.93 1.65 14.07
N LEU A 17 6.07 2.14 15.30
CA LEU A 17 5.31 3.31 15.79
C LEU A 17 5.60 4.56 14.95
N SER A 18 6.89 4.81 14.67
CA SER A 18 7.32 5.92 13.83
C SER A 18 6.79 5.79 12.40
N ALA A 19 6.79 4.58 11.83
CA ALA A 19 6.24 4.34 10.50
C ALA A 19 4.75 4.68 10.41
N ILE A 20 3.94 4.21 11.36
CA ILE A 20 2.50 4.51 11.44
C ILE A 20 2.30 6.02 11.59
N PHE A 21 3.05 6.65 12.48
CA PHE A 21 2.93 8.08 12.73
C PHE A 21 3.30 8.92 11.51
N ILE A 22 4.35 8.54 10.77
CA ILE A 22 4.76 9.21 9.52
C ILE A 22 3.66 9.03 8.48
N ASN A 23 3.36 7.80 8.08
CA ASN A 23 2.31 7.52 7.12
C ASN A 23 1.75 6.10 7.32
N PRO A 24 0.47 5.94 7.72
CA PRO A 24 -0.12 4.61 7.90
C PRO A 24 -0.20 3.79 6.62
N PHE A 25 -0.22 4.42 5.43
CA PHE A 25 -0.16 3.69 4.16
C PHE A 25 1.18 2.99 3.92
N GLY A 26 2.25 3.41 4.59
CA GLY A 26 3.53 2.72 4.52
C GLY A 26 3.46 1.29 5.06
N ILE A 27 2.57 0.99 6.00
CA ILE A 27 2.33 -0.39 6.47
C ILE A 27 1.78 -1.25 5.34
N ILE A 28 0.72 -0.76 4.67
CA ILE A 28 0.05 -1.47 3.59
C ILE A 28 1.04 -1.70 2.43
N VAL A 29 1.78 -0.66 2.04
CA VAL A 29 2.79 -0.77 0.98
C VAL A 29 3.91 -1.71 1.36
N GLY A 30 4.44 -1.62 2.58
CA GLY A 30 5.49 -2.52 3.07
C GLY A 30 5.06 -4.00 3.04
N LEU A 31 3.82 -4.30 3.44
CA LEU A 31 3.27 -5.65 3.34
C LEU A 31 3.16 -6.12 1.89
N ILE A 32 2.66 -5.28 0.98
CA ILE A 32 2.58 -5.61 -0.45
C ILE A 32 3.97 -5.86 -1.03
N MET A 33 4.99 -5.07 -0.64
CA MET A 33 6.37 -5.26 -1.10
C MET A 33 6.98 -6.59 -0.67
N ILE A 34 6.48 -7.22 0.40
CA ILE A 34 6.90 -8.56 0.84
C ILE A 34 6.05 -9.64 0.18
N ILE A 35 4.72 -9.48 0.19
CA ILE A 35 3.76 -10.49 -0.28
C ILE A 35 3.81 -10.64 -1.80
N ALA A 36 3.84 -9.54 -2.55
CA ALA A 36 3.79 -9.56 -4.01
C ALA A 36 4.94 -10.35 -4.64
N PRO A 37 6.23 -10.16 -4.30
CA PRO A 37 7.31 -10.94 -4.91
C PRO A 37 7.22 -12.43 -4.57
N VAL A 38 6.83 -12.79 -3.34
CA VAL A 38 6.63 -14.19 -2.93
C VAL A 38 5.50 -14.83 -3.74
N TRP A 39 4.37 -14.13 -3.87
CA TRP A 39 3.21 -14.62 -4.61
C TRP A 39 3.51 -14.74 -6.11
N ILE A 40 4.12 -13.73 -6.71
CA ILE A 40 4.52 -13.75 -8.12
C ILE A 40 5.49 -14.90 -8.39
N SER A 41 6.45 -15.14 -7.49
CA SER A 41 7.38 -16.28 -7.61
C SER A 41 6.66 -17.62 -7.55
N TYR A 42 5.69 -17.77 -6.65
CA TYR A 42 4.85 -18.97 -6.57
C TYR A 42 4.05 -19.19 -7.86
N ASP A 43 3.42 -18.14 -8.40
CA ASP A 43 2.67 -18.19 -9.66
C ASP A 43 3.57 -18.58 -10.83
N PHE A 44 4.78 -18.02 -10.88
CA PHE A 44 5.77 -18.35 -11.90
C PHE A 44 6.19 -19.84 -11.86
N ILE A 45 6.48 -20.38 -10.67
CA ILE A 45 6.86 -21.79 -10.50
C ILE A 45 5.71 -22.73 -10.86
N GLN A 46 4.49 -22.38 -10.46
CA GLN A 46 3.29 -23.20 -10.67
C GLN A 46 2.63 -22.97 -12.04
N LYS A 47 3.14 -22.03 -12.85
CA LYS A 47 2.55 -21.58 -14.11
C LYS A 47 1.07 -21.19 -13.95
N LYS A 48 0.77 -20.45 -12.88
CA LYS A 48 -0.56 -19.93 -12.55
C LYS A 48 -0.57 -18.40 -12.63
N GLU A 49 -1.75 -17.82 -12.71
CA GLU A 49 -1.96 -16.37 -12.79
C GLU A 49 -2.86 -15.87 -11.64
N THR A 50 -2.69 -16.45 -10.45
CA THR A 50 -3.57 -16.15 -9.31
C THR A 50 -3.38 -14.73 -8.77
N PHE A 51 -2.16 -14.20 -8.76
CA PHE A 51 -1.85 -12.82 -8.42
C PHE A 51 -2.53 -11.85 -9.39
N TYR A 52 -2.40 -12.09 -10.70
CA TYR A 52 -3.01 -11.26 -11.73
C TYR A 52 -4.55 -11.29 -11.65
N THR A 53 -5.13 -12.47 -11.44
CA THR A 53 -6.58 -12.63 -11.25
C THR A 53 -7.07 -11.90 -10.00
N ALA A 54 -6.32 -11.96 -8.90
CA ALA A 54 -6.64 -11.23 -7.67
C ALA A 54 -6.53 -9.71 -7.88
N TYR A 55 -5.46 -9.24 -8.53
CA TYR A 55 -5.28 -7.84 -8.90
C TYR A 55 -6.45 -7.31 -9.73
N SER A 56 -6.86 -8.03 -10.79
CA SER A 56 -7.96 -7.63 -11.67
C SER A 56 -9.31 -7.54 -10.92
N LYS A 57 -9.57 -8.50 -10.01
CA LYS A 57 -10.76 -8.46 -9.15
C LYS A 57 -10.76 -7.24 -8.23
N ILE A 58 -9.63 -6.94 -7.58
CA ILE A 58 -9.47 -5.78 -6.71
C ILE A 58 -9.65 -4.49 -7.53
N GLU A 59 -9.03 -4.39 -8.70
CA GLU A 59 -9.16 -3.23 -9.59
C GLU A 59 -10.64 -2.99 -9.97
N THR A 60 -11.38 -4.05 -10.29
CA THR A 60 -12.80 -3.96 -10.62
C THR A 60 -13.64 -3.45 -9.44
N ILE A 61 -13.29 -3.84 -8.21
CA ILE A 61 -13.93 -3.34 -6.98
C ILE A 61 -13.59 -1.85 -6.77
N LEU A 62 -12.31 -1.48 -6.91
CA LEU A 62 -11.85 -0.10 -6.74
C LEU A 62 -12.44 0.85 -7.78
N ARG A 63 -12.69 0.38 -9.00
CA ARG A 63 -13.35 1.15 -10.06
C ARG A 63 -14.82 1.46 -9.79
N LYS A 64 -15.47 0.78 -8.84
CA LYS A 64 -16.85 1.12 -8.45
C LYS A 64 -16.87 2.52 -7.86
N ARG A 65 -17.68 3.42 -8.44
CA ARG A 65 -17.73 4.85 -8.08
C ARG A 65 -17.77 5.12 -6.57
N LYS A 66 -18.61 4.39 -5.82
CA LYS A 66 -18.71 4.54 -4.36
C LYS A 66 -17.40 4.20 -3.65
N VAL A 67 -16.76 3.11 -4.03
CA VAL A 67 -15.47 2.67 -3.46
C VAL A 67 -14.38 3.66 -3.82
N ALA A 68 -14.30 4.07 -5.09
CA ALA A 68 -13.32 5.03 -5.57
C ALA A 68 -13.39 6.36 -4.79
N ILE A 69 -14.59 6.88 -4.53
CA ILE A 69 -14.79 8.10 -3.75
C ILE A 69 -14.28 7.94 -2.31
N VAL A 70 -14.58 6.82 -1.65
CA VAL A 70 -14.08 6.54 -0.29
C VAL A 70 -12.55 6.51 -0.27
N PHE A 71 -11.92 5.78 -1.19
CA PHE A 71 -10.46 5.72 -1.28
C PHE A 71 -9.84 7.08 -1.61
N PHE A 72 -10.45 7.86 -2.49
CA PHE A 72 -9.99 9.20 -2.83
C PHE A 72 -10.00 10.13 -1.60
N VAL A 73 -11.08 10.13 -0.83
CA VAL A 73 -11.18 10.89 0.42
C VAL A 73 -10.12 10.44 1.44
N LEU A 74 -9.92 9.12 1.59
CA LEU A 74 -8.87 8.57 2.47
C LEU A 74 -7.46 9.02 2.06
N VAL A 75 -7.16 9.02 0.76
CA VAL A 75 -5.86 9.48 0.24
C VAL A 75 -5.66 10.97 0.49
N ILE A 76 -6.68 11.80 0.24
CA ILE A 76 -6.60 13.24 0.52
C ILE A 76 -6.40 13.50 2.01
N ALA A 77 -7.15 12.82 2.88
CA ALA A 77 -6.98 12.95 4.33
C ALA A 77 -5.56 12.59 4.76
N ASN A 78 -5.00 11.51 4.20
CA ASN A 78 -3.61 11.12 4.43
C ASN A 78 -2.59 12.16 3.96
N TRP A 79 -2.83 12.80 2.80
CA TRP A 79 -1.97 13.88 2.31
C TRP A 79 -2.03 15.12 3.19
N ILE A 80 -3.23 15.57 3.57
CA ILE A 80 -3.40 16.69 4.50
C ILE A 80 -2.64 16.41 5.81
N TRP A 81 -2.73 15.20 6.33
CA TRP A 81 -2.00 14.77 7.53
C TRP A 81 -0.48 14.84 7.36
N ASN A 82 0.07 14.40 6.22
CA ASN A 82 1.50 14.50 5.93
C ASN A 82 1.96 15.95 5.79
N ILE A 83 1.23 16.78 5.04
CA ILE A 83 1.58 18.19 4.79
C ILE A 83 1.58 18.98 6.11
N LYS A 84 0.60 18.75 7.00
CA LYS A 84 0.57 19.39 8.33
C LYS A 84 1.81 19.09 9.18
N LYS A 85 2.49 17.98 8.94
CA LYS A 85 3.73 17.59 9.62
C LYS A 85 4.99 18.09 8.93
N ASN A 86 4.86 18.94 7.90
CA ASN A 86 5.96 19.42 7.05
C ASN A 86 6.80 18.28 6.45
N LEU A 87 6.14 17.17 6.08
CA LEU A 87 6.77 15.98 5.50
C LEU A 87 6.77 15.99 3.97
#